data_AF-A0A3D3M1K0-F1
#
_entry.id   AF-A0A3D3M1K0-F1
#
_cell.length_a   1.000
_cell.length_b   1.000
_cell.length_c   1.000
_cell.angle_alpha   90.00
_cell.angle_beta   90.00
_cell.angle_gamma   90.00
#
_symmetry.space_group_name_H-M   'P 1'
#
loop_
_entity.id
_entity.type
_entity.pdbx_description
1 polymer ?
#
loop_
_entity_poly.entity_id
_entity_poly.type
_entity_poly.pdbx_seq_one_letter_code
_entity_poly.pdbx_strand_id
1 'polypeptide(L)' 'TACRDRRTWLFCHPDLQGFYERLGFVASEDLPQALVDRLARYRRSKPLVAMGRDQSSAAGSSPGNSTSV' A
#
# COMPACT_ATOMS: atom_id res chain seq x y z
N THR A 1 23.78 1.66 -5.99
CA THR A 1 22.81 1.24 -4.95
C THR A 1 21.46 1.81 -5.31
N ALA A 2 20.54 1.02 -5.84
CA ALA A 2 19.16 1.43 -6.04
C ALA A 2 18.27 0.27 -5.63
N CYS A 3 18.01 0.15 -4.33
CA CYS A 3 16.86 -0.62 -3.86
C CYS A 3 15.65 0.05 -4.51
N ARG A 4 15.08 -0.62 -5.50
CA ARG A 4 14.00 -0.10 -6.33
C ARG A 4 12.73 -0.16 -5.49
N ASP A 5 12.61 0.78 -4.56
CA ASP A 5 11.45 1.00 -3.68
C ASP A 5 10.26 1.37 -4.58
N ARG A 6 9.64 0.34 -5.13
CA ARG A 6 8.40 0.49 -5.89
C ARG A 6 7.28 0.39 -4.88
N ARG A 7 6.94 1.49 -4.22
CA ARG A 7 5.69 1.54 -3.46
C ARG A 7 4.52 1.69 -4.43
N THR A 8 3.59 0.74 -4.38
CA THR A 8 2.36 0.76 -5.18
C THR A 8 1.28 1.48 -4.39
N TRP A 9 0.71 2.52 -4.98
CA TRP A 9 -0.37 3.32 -4.38
C TRP A 9 -1.67 3.11 -5.14
N LEU A 10 -2.78 2.99 -4.41
CA LEU A 10 -4.12 2.92 -4.98
C LEU A 10 -5.08 3.82 -4.20
N PHE A 11 -6.13 4.27 -4.88
CA PHE A 11 -7.26 4.96 -4.27
C PHE A 11 -8.46 3.99 -4.25
N CYS A 12 -8.95 3.63 -3.07
CA CYS A 12 -10.09 2.73 -2.90
C CYS A 12 -11.24 3.42 -2.15
N HIS A 13 -12.43 2.83 -2.25
CA HIS A 13 -13.57 3.23 -1.42
C HIS A 13 -13.44 2.58 -0.02
N PRO A 14 -13.90 3.22 1.07
CA PRO A 14 -13.90 2.63 2.41
C PRO A 14 -14.60 1.26 2.47
N ASP A 15 -15.68 1.05 1.68
CA ASP A 15 -16.38 -0.23 1.61
C ASP A 15 -15.51 -1.38 1.06
N LEU A 16 -14.49 -1.05 0.26
CA LEU A 16 -13.57 -2.01 -0.34
C LEU A 16 -12.24 -2.08 0.42
N GLN A 17 -12.03 -1.24 1.44
CA GLN A 17 -10.79 -1.20 2.20
C GLN A 17 -10.44 -2.59 2.76
N GLY A 18 -11.39 -3.24 3.44
CA GLY A 18 -11.16 -4.58 4.02
C GLY A 18 -10.82 -5.65 2.98
N PHE A 19 -11.27 -5.51 1.73
CA PHE A 19 -10.88 -6.41 0.64
C PHE A 19 -9.40 -6.22 0.25
N TYR A 20 -8.95 -4.97 0.14
CA TYR A 20 -7.56 -4.64 -0.21
C TYR A 20 -6.58 -4.87 0.95
N GLU A 21 -7.02 -4.73 2.21
CA GLU A 21 -6.21 -5.08 3.38
C GLU A 21 -5.79 -6.54 3.36
N ARG A 22 -6.68 -7.45 2.95
CA ARG A 22 -6.36 -8.87 2.77
C ARG A 22 -5.38 -9.14 1.63
N LEU A 23 -5.26 -8.23 0.67
CA LEU A 23 -4.29 -8.29 -0.43
C LEU A 23 -2.92 -7.69 -0.05
N GLY A 24 -2.76 -7.25 1.21
CA GLY A 24 -1.52 -6.67 1.73
C GLY A 24 -1.37 -5.17 1.43
N PHE A 25 -2.45 -4.48 1.08
CA PHE A 25 -2.47 -3.02 1.04
C PHE A 25 -2.82 -2.47 2.42
N VAL A 26 -2.18 -1.39 2.82
CA VAL A 26 -2.48 -0.75 4.10
C VAL A 26 -2.90 0.68 3.85
N ALA A 27 -3.97 1.14 4.50
CA ALA A 27 -4.34 2.54 4.48
C ALA A 27 -3.19 3.37 5.06
N SER A 28 -2.69 4.31 4.25
CA SER A 28 -1.53 5.11 4.62
C SER A 28 -1.77 6.54 4.18
N GLU A 29 -1.64 7.46 5.14
CA GLU A 29 -1.71 8.89 4.89
C GLU A 29 -0.35 9.48 4.52
N ASP A 30 0.71 8.66 4.61
CA ASP A 30 2.11 9.03 4.34
C ASP A 30 2.41 8.96 2.83
N LEU A 31 1.62 9.71 2.06
CA LEU A 31 1.66 9.73 0.61
C LEU A 31 2.55 10.88 0.14
N PRO A 32 3.22 10.74 -1.03
CA PRO A 32 3.83 11.88 -1.70
C PRO A 32 2.81 13.01 -1.92
N GLN A 33 3.24 14.26 -1.73
CA GLN A 33 2.38 15.45 -1.84
C GLN A 33 1.53 15.49 -3.13
N ALA A 34 2.10 15.05 -4.26
CA ALA A 34 1.38 14.97 -5.54
C ALA A 34 0.16 14.03 -5.51
N LEU A 35 0.22 12.92 -4.76
CA LEU A 35 -0.90 12.01 -4.57
C LEU A 35 -1.90 12.55 -3.54
N VAL A 36 -1.41 13.24 -2.49
CA VAL A 36 -2.27 13.94 -1.52
C VAL A 36 -3.16 14.95 -2.22
N ASP A 37 -2.61 15.81 -3.08
CA ASP A 37 -3.35 16.80 -3.84
C ASP A 37 -4.42 16.17 -4.74
N ARG A 38 -4.05 15.08 -5.42
CA ARG A 38 -4.96 14.33 -6.28
C ARG A 38 -6.09 13.67 -5.47
N LEU A 39 -5.76 13.07 -4.33
CA LEU A 39 -6.73 12.47 -3.41
C LEU A 39 -7.69 13.52 -2.84
N ALA A 40 -7.17 14.67 -2.38
CA ALA A 40 -7.97 15.75 -1.82
C ALA A 40 -9.00 16.27 -2.84
N ARG A 41 -8.62 16.35 -4.13
CA ARG A 41 -9.54 16.71 -5.20
C ARG A 41 -10.65 15.66 -5.37
N TYR A 42 -10.31 14.38 -5.41
CA TYR A 42 -11.31 13.32 -5.58
C TYR A 42 -12.20 13.13 -4.34
N ARG A 43 -11.67 13.39 -3.13
CA ARG A 43 -12.41 13.35 -1.85
C ARG A 43 -13.56 14.36 -1.78
N ARG A 44 -13.55 15.42 -2.61
CA ARG A 44 -14.66 16.38 -2.71
C ARG A 44 -15.94 15.78 -3.29
N SER A 45 -15.82 14.71 -4.08
CA SER A 45 -16.96 14.09 -4.76
C SER A 45 -17.27 12.69 -4.24
N LYS A 46 -16.27 11.94 -3.76
CA LYS A 46 -16.41 10.58 -3.23
C LYS A 46 -15.45 10.34 -2.06
N PRO A 47 -15.86 9.69 -0.97
CA PRO A 47 -14.96 9.33 0.12
C PRO A 47 -13.98 8.26 -0.37
N LEU A 48 -12.80 8.69 -0.79
CA LEU A 48 -11.71 7.79 -1.20
C LEU A 48 -10.64 7.74 -0.12
N VAL A 49 -10.13 6.54 0.11
CA VAL A 49 -9.00 6.25 0.98
C VAL A 49 -7.82 5.90 0.09
N ALA A 50 -6.64 6.36 0.47
CA ALA A 50 -5.43 5.95 -0.22
C ALA A 50 -4.77 4.80 0.55
N MET A 51 -4.43 3.76 -0.19
CA MET A 51 -3.74 2.60 0.34
C MET A 51 -2.43 2.40 -0.39
N GLY A 52 -1.40 2.07 0.37
CA GLY A 52 -0.07 1.80 -0.12
C GLY A 52 0.34 0.37 0.23
N ARG A 53 1.13 -0.25 -0.66
CA ARG A 53 1.93 -1.40 -0.29
C ARG A 53 3.35 -1.20 -0.79
N ASP A 54 4.30 -1.55 0.06
CA ASP A 54 5.68 -1.67 -0.36
C ASP A 54 5.84 -2.97 -1.17
N GLN A 55 6.38 -2.88 -2.40
CA GLN A 55 6.62 -4.09 -3.21
C GLN A 55 7.76 -4.92 -2.64
N SER A 56 8.63 -4.35 -1.79
CA SER A 56 9.68 -5.10 -1.11
C SER A 56 9.10 -6.13 -0.14
N SER A 57 7.89 -5.88 0.37
CA SER A 57 7.18 -6.73 1.33
C SER A 57 6.34 -7.85 0.71
N ALA A 58 6.25 -7.95 -0.62
CA ALA A 58 5.73 -9.17 -1.26
C ALA A 58 6.66 -10.37 -1.01
N ALA A 59 7.88 -10.13 -0.52
CA ALA A 59 8.72 -11.11 0.15
C ALA A 59 8.35 -11.24 1.64
N GLY A 60 7.05 -11.33 1.94
CA GLY A 60 6.53 -11.71 3.24
C GLY A 60 6.69 -13.21 3.43
N SER A 61 7.89 -13.61 3.86
CA SER A 61 8.16 -14.76 4.71
C SER A 61 7.92 -16.16 4.14
N SER A 62 8.97 -16.69 3.50
CA SER A 62 9.63 -17.87 4.07
C SER A 62 11.12 -17.95 3.70
N PRO A 63 12.01 -17.27 4.43
CA PRO A 63 13.37 -17.72 4.63
C PRO A 63 13.54 -18.09 6.11
N GLY A 64 13.04 -19.26 6.50
CA GLY A 64 12.89 -19.59 7.92
C GLY A 64 12.78 -21.07 8.24
N ASN A 65 13.72 -21.87 7.73
CA ASN A 65 14.20 -23.05 8.46
C ASN A 65 15.67 -23.25 8.08
N SER A 66 16.55 -22.85 8.99
CA SER A 66 17.97 -23.18 9.01
C SER A 66 18.17 -24.64 9.38
N THR A 67 18.93 -25.36 8.55
CA THR A 67 19.71 -26.57 8.82
C THR A 67 20.05 -26.82 10.30
N SER A 68 19.85 -28.06 10.79
CA SER A 68 20.80 -28.74 11.69
C SER A 68 20.56 -30.26 11.73
N VAL A 69 21.65 -30.97 11.41
CA VAL A 69 22.03 -32.40 11.60
C VAL A 69 21.25 -33.52 10.92
#